data_AF-A0A1E7H0W4-F1
#
_entry.id   AF-A0A1E7H0W4-F1
#
_cell.length_a   1.000
_cell.length_b   1.000
_cell.length_c   1.000
_cell.angle_alpha   90.00
_cell.angle_beta   90.00
_cell.angle_gamma   90.00
#
_symmetry.space_group_name_H-M   'P 1'
#
loop_
_entity.id
_entity.type
_entity.pdbx_description
1 polymer ?
#
loop_
_entity_poly.entity_id
_entity_poly.type
_entity_poly.pdbx_seq_one_letter_code
_entity_poly.pdbx_strand_id
1 'polypeptide(L)'
;MNAIEGFVNFGCIATGILQILSLSFHESIWKQYNGWLRTITSPIPSEETVKFVIQEEFFHNFRSFKYTVIYRIIMSKIKKPKNIRLPMAA
;
A
#
# COMPACT_ATOMS: atom_id res chain seq x y z
N MET A 1 16.08 -12.41 18.80
CA MET A 1 14.75 -13.04 18.95
C MET A 1 13.61 -12.07 18.76
N ASN A 2 13.66 -10.86 19.32
CA ASN A 2 12.52 -9.91 19.35
C ASN A 2 12.08 -9.31 17.99
N ALA A 3 12.94 -9.33 16.97
CA ALA A 3 12.63 -8.73 15.66
C ALA A 3 11.57 -9.53 14.87
N ILE A 4 11.61 -10.87 14.96
CA ILE A 4 10.65 -11.74 14.27
C ILE A 4 9.28 -11.62 14.92
N GLU A 5 9.23 -11.68 16.26
CA GLU A 5 7.99 -11.51 17.02
C GLU A 5 7.35 -10.14 16.77
N GLY A 6 8.15 -9.06 16.79
CA GLY A 6 7.66 -7.72 16.46
C GLY A 6 7.12 -7.63 15.03
N PHE A 7 7.83 -8.21 14.06
CA PHE A 7 7.37 -8.24 12.66
C PHE A 7 6.04 -8.97 12.50
N VAL A 8 5.89 -10.14 13.12
CA VAL A 8 4.65 -10.92 13.08
C VAL A 8 3.50 -10.15 13.74
N ASN A 9 3.73 -9.56 14.91
CA ASN A 9 2.71 -8.77 15.61
C ASN A 9 2.26 -7.55 14.78
N PHE A 10 3.18 -6.82 14.14
CA PHE A 10 2.81 -5.74 13.23
C PHE A 10 2.01 -6.24 12.02
N GLY A 11 2.37 -7.41 11.48
CA GLY A 11 1.60 -8.09 10.44
C GLY A 11 0.17 -8.37 10.88
N CYS A 12 -0.02 -8.96 12.07
CA CYS A 12 -1.34 -9.24 12.64
C CYS A 12 -2.17 -7.96 12.85
N ILE A 13 -1.56 -6.89 13.37
CA ILE A 13 -2.23 -5.60 13.56
C ILE A 13 -2.66 -5.02 12.21
N ALA A 14 -1.77 -5.02 11.21
CA ALA A 14 -2.09 -4.52 9.88
C ALA A 14 -3.23 -5.33 9.23
N THR A 15 -3.19 -6.66 9.32
CA THR A 15 -4.27 -7.54 8.82
C THR A 15 -5.58 -7.26 9.54
N GLY A 16 -5.58 -7.10 10.87
CA GLY A 16 -6.79 -6.76 11.63
C GLY A 16 -7.40 -5.42 11.21
N ILE A 17 -6.57 -4.41 10.91
CA ILE A 17 -7.04 -3.13 10.37
C ILE A 17 -7.71 -3.34 9.00
N LEU A 18 -7.10 -4.13 8.11
CA LEU A 18 -7.69 -4.44 6.80
C LEU A 18 -9.01 -5.20 6.93
N GLN A 19 -9.15 -6.09 7.92
CA GLN A 19 -10.41 -6.79 8.22
C GLN A 19 -11.51 -5.83 8.67
N ILE A 20 -11.20 -4.90 9.58
CA ILE A 20 -12.16 -3.88 10.03
C ILE A 20 -12.64 -3.05 8.83
N LEU A 21 -11.72 -2.66 7.94
CA LEU A 21 -12.05 -1.90 6.74
C LEU A 21 -12.89 -2.72 5.75
N SER A 22 -12.57 -4.01 5.58
CA SER A 22 -13.37 -4.92 4.76
C SER A 22 -14.81 -4.97 5.23
N LEU A 23 -15.05 -5.18 6.52
CA LEU A 23 -16.40 -5.27 7.08
C LEU A 23 -17.14 -3.94 7.02
N SER A 24 -16.47 -2.85 7.39
CA SER A 24 -17.11 -1.54 7.55
C SER A 24 -17.36 -0.80 6.22
N PHE A 25 -16.55 -1.07 5.20
CA PHE A 25 -16.56 -0.30 3.93
C PHE A 25 -16.60 -1.19 2.67
N HIS A 26 -17.05 -2.45 2.78
CA HIS A 26 -17.09 -3.41 1.67
C HIS A 26 -17.66 -2.83 0.37
N GLU A 27 -18.78 -2.11 0.41
CA GLU A 27 -19.38 -1.51 -0.80
C GLU A 27 -18.47 -0.48 -1.47
N SER A 28 -17.83 0.38 -0.68
CA SER A 28 -16.92 1.41 -1.19
C SER A 28 -15.64 0.79 -1.75
N ILE A 29 -15.11 -0.25 -1.09
CA ILE A 29 -13.97 -1.01 -1.58
C ILE A 29 -14.29 -1.65 -2.92
N TRP A 30 -15.45 -2.31 -3.07
CA TRP A 30 -15.83 -2.90 -4.35
C TRP A 30 -16.01 -1.87 -5.45
N LYS A 31 -16.57 -0.70 -5.11
CA LYS A 31 -16.75 0.40 -6.07
C LYS A 31 -15.41 0.96 -6.58
N GLN A 32 -14.38 0.98 -5.74
CA GLN A 32 -13.05 1.50 -6.09
C GLN A 32 -12.10 0.43 -6.63
N TYR A 33 -12.46 -0.86 -6.54
CA TYR A 33 -11.59 -1.94 -7.00
C TYR A 33 -11.44 -1.95 -8.52
N ASN A 34 -10.26 -1.58 -9.01
CA ASN A 34 -9.92 -1.56 -10.43
C ASN A 34 -9.09 -2.78 -10.90
N GLY A 35 -8.95 -3.80 -10.05
CA GLY A 35 -8.26 -5.04 -10.40
C GLY A 35 -9.15 -6.04 -11.15
N TRP A 36 -8.56 -7.13 -11.62
CA TRP A 36 -9.30 -8.16 -12.35
C TRP A 36 -9.62 -9.35 -11.45
N LEU A 37 -10.90 -9.53 -11.14
CA LEU A 37 -11.44 -10.74 -10.52
C LEU A 37 -12.44 -11.38 -11.47
N ARG A 38 -12.17 -12.62 -11.88
CA ARG A 38 -13.07 -13.39 -12.75
C ARG A 38 -14.44 -13.63 -12.10
N THR A 39 -14.46 -13.79 -10.77
CA THR A 39 -15.67 -14.07 -10.00
C THR A 39 -15.52 -13.53 -8.58
N ILE A 40 -16.51 -12.78 -8.11
CA ILE A 40 -16.59 -12.34 -6.72
C ILE A 40 -17.35 -13.42 -5.95
N THR A 41 -16.64 -14.16 -5.11
CA THR A 41 -17.21 -15.29 -4.35
C THR A 41 -17.78 -14.87 -2.99
N SER A 42 -17.52 -13.64 -2.55
CA SER A 42 -17.97 -13.10 -1.27
C SER A 42 -18.29 -11.60 -1.40
N PRO A 43 -19.39 -11.12 -0.79
CA PRO A 43 -19.68 -9.68 -0.72
C PRO A 43 -18.67 -8.93 0.18
N ILE A 44 -18.01 -9.63 1.10
CA ILE A 44 -16.94 -9.07 1.93
C ILE A 44 -15.61 -9.27 1.20
N PRO A 45 -14.89 -8.19 0.85
CA PRO A 45 -13.62 -8.29 0.14
C PRO A 45 -12.53 -8.91 1.03
N SER A 46 -11.56 -9.57 0.39
CA SER A 46 -10.37 -10.03 1.13
C SER A 46 -9.53 -8.85 1.61
N GLU A 47 -8.71 -9.08 2.64
CA GLU A 47 -7.75 -8.09 3.15
C GLU A 47 -6.78 -7.64 2.05
N GLU A 48 -6.41 -8.54 1.14
CA GLU A 48 -5.56 -8.20 -0.01
C GLU A 48 -6.28 -7.29 -1.02
N THR A 49 -7.57 -7.52 -1.27
CA THR A 49 -8.41 -6.63 -2.09
C THR A 49 -8.50 -5.23 -1.46
N VAL A 50 -8.74 -5.16 -0.14
CA VAL A 50 -8.80 -3.89 0.60
C VAL A 50 -7.45 -3.16 0.52
N LYS A 51 -6.35 -3.88 0.77
CA LYS A 51 -4.99 -3.33 0.69
C LYS A 51 -4.70 -2.80 -0.71
N PHE A 52 -5.09 -3.51 -1.77
CA PHE A 52 -4.91 -3.06 -3.15
C PHE A 52 -5.60 -1.73 -3.40
N VAL A 53 -6.88 -1.61 -3.02
CA VAL A 53 -7.65 -0.36 -3.18
C VAL A 53 -7.01 0.78 -2.38
N ILE A 54 -6.63 0.56 -1.12
CA ILE A 54 -5.99 1.59 -0.29
C ILE A 54 -4.66 2.04 -0.90
N GLN A 55 -3.86 1.09 -1.41
CA GLN A 55 -2.61 1.42 -2.07
C GLN A 55 -2.86 2.27 -3.32
N GLU A 56 -3.80 1.86 -4.16
CA GLU A 56 -4.18 2.60 -5.36
C GLU A 56 -4.64 4.02 -5.03
N GLU A 57 -5.56 4.18 -4.07
CA GLU A 57 -6.03 5.48 -3.59
C GLU A 57 -4.90 6.33 -3.00
N PHE A 58 -4.00 5.72 -2.23
CA PHE A 58 -2.86 6.42 -1.66
C PHE A 58 -1.91 6.95 -2.74
N PHE A 59 -1.63 6.14 -3.78
CA PHE A 59 -0.77 6.55 -4.88
C PHE A 59 -1.41 7.59 -5.80
N HIS A 60 -2.71 7.46 -6.09
CA HIS A 60 -3.44 8.47 -6.86
C HIS A 60 -3.47 9.82 -6.13
N ASN A 61 -3.64 9.79 -4.80
CA ASN A 61 -3.68 10.99 -3.97
C ASN A 61 -2.34 11.31 -3.30
N PHE A 62 -1.22 10.80 -3.84
CA PHE A 62 0.08 10.80 -3.14
C PHE A 62 0.54 12.18 -2.66
N ARG A 63 0.24 13.24 -3.42
CA ARG A 63 0.57 14.63 -3.05
C ARG A 63 -0.25 15.14 -1.85
N SER A 64 -1.47 14.67 -1.67
CA SER A 64 -2.34 15.02 -0.55
C SER A 64 -1.74 14.55 0.78
N PHE A 65 -0.90 13.50 0.74
CA PHE A 65 -0.21 12.95 1.91
C PHE A 65 1.17 13.57 2.18
N LYS A 66 1.51 14.71 1.58
CA LYS A 66 2.86 15.32 1.66
C LYS A 66 3.38 15.55 3.09
N TYR A 67 2.50 15.73 4.06
CA TYR A 67 2.85 15.98 5.46
C TYR A 67 3.03 14.69 6.28
N THR A 68 2.71 13.53 5.71
CA THR A 68 2.84 12.25 6.40
C THR A 68 4.29 11.78 6.45
N VAL A 69 4.62 10.99 7.47
CA VAL A 69 5.94 10.35 7.60
C VAL A 69 6.17 9.35 6.46
N ILE A 70 5.13 8.63 6.04
CA ILE A 70 5.20 7.65 4.93
C ILE A 70 5.63 8.35 3.64
N TYR A 71 5.00 9.48 3.29
CA TYR A 71 5.39 10.28 2.13
C TYR A 71 6.87 10.68 2.18
N ARG A 72 7.33 11.20 3.33
CA ARG A 72 8.73 11.60 3.52
C ARG A 72 9.69 10.43 3.33
N ILE A 73 9.37 9.26 3.87
CA ILE A 73 10.18 8.04 3.72
C ILE A 73 10.25 7.63 2.25
N ILE A 74 9.11 7.53 1.57
CA ILE A 74 9.05 7.14 0.15
C ILE A 74 9.86 8.13 -0.71
N MET A 75 9.63 9.42 -0.55
CA MET A 75 10.36 10.46 -1.31
C MET A 75 11.86 10.43 -1.04
N SER A 76 12.29 10.14 0.19
CA SER A 76 13.71 9.97 0.54
C SER A 76 14.35 8.78 -0.18
N LYS A 77 13.60 7.73 -0.49
CA LYS A 77 14.09 6.55 -1.22
C LYS A 77 14.11 6.77 -2.73
N ILE A 78 13.15 7.51 -3.28
CA ILE A 78 13.06 7.85 -4.71
C ILE A 78 14.18 8.82 -5.15
N LYS A 79 14.55 9.80 -4.31
CA LYS A 79 15.48 10.90 -4.65
C LYS A 79 16.98 10.55 -4.73
N LYS A 80 17.38 9.34 -5.13
CA LYS A 80 18.81 9.06 -5.45
C LYS A 80 19.01 9.03 -6.97
N PRO A 81 19.28 10.17 -7.65
CA PRO A 81 19.93 10.09 -8.95
C PRO A 81 21.29 9.42 -8.71
N LYS A 82 21.46 8.23 -9.29
CA LYS A 82 22.77 7.62 -9.43
C LYS A 82 23.56 8.62 -10.26
N ASN A 83 24.51 9.31 -9.66
CA ASN A 83 25.41 10.25 -10.34
C ASN A 83 26.35 9.39 -11.21
N ILE A 84 25.80 8.76 -12.25
CA ILE A 84 26.54 7.97 -13.22
C ILE A 84 27.24 9.01 -14.08
N ARG A 85 28.47 9.33 -13.72
CA ARG A 85 29.40 9.98 -14.65
C ARG A 85 29.62 8.97 -15.78
N LEU A 86 28.88 9.10 -16.87
CA LEU A 86 29.20 8.37 -18.10
C LEU A 86 30.57 8.91 -18.56
N PRO A 87 31.60 8.05 -18.72
CA PRO A 87 32.84 8.51 -19.33
C PRO A 87 32.50 9.02 -20.73
N MET A 88 32.90 10.25 -21.05
CA MET A 88 32.79 10.78 -22.40
C MET A 88 33.65 9.86 -23.29
N ALA A 89 33.02 9.27 -24.30
CA ALA A 89 33.72 8.49 -25.31
C ALA A 89 34.76 9.41 -25.97
N ALA A 90 36.02 8.98 -25.92
CA ALA A 90 37.16 9.62 -26.58
C ALA A 90 37.18 9.28 -28.07
#